data_AF-A0A1H0I9E7-F1
#
_entry.id   AF-A0A1H0I9E7-F1
#
_cell.length_a   1.000
_cell.length_b   1.000
_cell.length_c   1.000
_cell.angle_alpha   90.00
_cell.angle_beta   90.00
_cell.angle_gamma   90.00
#
_symmetry.space_group_name_H-M   'P 1'
#
loop_
_entity.id
_entity.type
_entity.pdbx_description
1 polymer ?
#
loop_
_entity_poly.entity_id
_entity_poly.type
_entity_poly.pdbx_seq_one_letter_code
_entity_poly.pdbx_strand_id
1 'polypeptide(L)'
;MTDNEVSRSTTRVRFPRISPRAYEHPADRGAMAGLRAIPGVSEVLKAVSGLFSERGERLLALASAIRVGEKQYPKIHQLVVECAETLDLDVVPKVYVERNPVANAMTVGIDEPFIVLTTGLVEALDTESLRFVIGHEMGHVLSGHAVLRTLLLRLLHLQMTIAFIPAGALALRAAIAALREWFRKAELTCDRAGLLCAQDPAAALRTHVYLAGGTDLTQIDIPSFLQQAKEYEEVDDIRDSIHKLRSVEGMSHPFAVVRAAQLQKWAASEEYRAILAGTYARRDDDNPSSAFTDDLRTAAKSYKDSFNESSDPLFKILNGVGDAMSDAAGKVFSKFGNRPDSNGNTTTDS
;
A
#
# COMPACT_ATOMS: atom_id res chain seq x y z
N MET A 1 33.03 -5.84 -2.23
CA MET A 1 32.43 -6.81 -1.30
C MET A 1 33.55 -7.52 -0.58
N THR A 2 33.92 -7.06 0.60
CA THR A 2 34.86 -7.76 1.49
C THR A 2 34.06 -8.70 2.39
N ASP A 3 34.60 -9.90 2.64
CA ASP A 3 33.95 -11.07 3.28
C ASP A 3 33.58 -10.90 4.77
N ASN A 4 33.34 -9.69 5.27
CA ASN A 4 33.24 -9.42 6.70
C ASN A 4 31.84 -9.04 7.23
N GLU A 5 30.78 -9.16 6.43
CA GLU A 5 29.38 -8.92 6.87
C GLU A 5 28.55 -10.20 7.03
N VAL A 6 29.19 -11.38 7.11
CA VAL A 6 28.48 -12.65 7.34
C VAL A 6 28.23 -12.94 8.83
N SER A 7 28.59 -12.02 9.75
CA SER A 7 28.51 -12.29 11.20
C SER A 7 27.63 -11.32 11.98
N ARG A 8 26.31 -11.41 11.76
CA ARG A 8 25.31 -11.30 12.84
C ARG A 8 24.25 -12.38 12.66
N SER A 9 24.61 -13.60 13.07
CA SER A 9 23.66 -14.70 13.30
C SER A 9 22.82 -14.41 14.54
N THR A 10 21.84 -13.52 14.44
CA THR A 10 20.60 -13.67 15.20
C THR A 10 19.65 -14.47 14.31
N THR A 11 19.24 -15.66 14.75
CA THR A 11 18.18 -16.41 14.06
C THR A 11 16.96 -15.50 13.98
N ARG A 12 16.64 -15.01 12.77
CA ARG A 12 15.47 -14.15 12.55
C ARG A 12 14.23 -14.90 13.01
N VAL A 13 13.32 -14.17 13.65
CA VAL A 13 12.04 -14.72 14.08
C VAL A 13 11.25 -15.14 12.84
N ARG A 14 10.73 -16.36 12.82
CA ARG A 14 9.80 -16.81 11.78
C ARG A 14 8.38 -16.62 12.27
N PHE A 15 7.45 -16.42 11.34
CA PHE A 15 6.04 -16.22 11.65
C PHE A 15 5.16 -17.32 11.03
N PRO A 16 5.20 -18.56 11.56
CA PRO A 16 4.38 -19.64 11.06
C PRO A 16 2.90 -19.26 11.01
N ARG A 17 2.27 -19.54 9.88
CA ARG A 17 0.85 -19.27 9.60
C ARG A 17 0.46 -17.81 9.74
N ILE A 18 1.38 -16.84 9.62
CA ILE A 18 1.03 -15.42 9.75
C ILE A 18 -0.03 -15.00 8.72
N SER A 19 -1.11 -14.37 9.19
CA SER A 19 -2.10 -13.76 8.32
C SER A 19 -1.58 -12.41 7.82
N PRO A 20 -1.82 -12.02 6.55
CA PRO A 20 -1.68 -10.64 6.09
C PRO A 20 -2.25 -9.62 7.07
N ARG A 21 -3.38 -9.95 7.73
CA ARG A 21 -4.06 -9.08 8.70
C ARG A 21 -3.19 -8.69 9.89
N ALA A 22 -2.14 -9.46 10.21
CA ALA A 22 -1.22 -9.16 11.28
C ALA A 22 -0.35 -7.93 11.02
N TYR A 23 -0.06 -7.62 9.74
CA TYR A 23 0.80 -6.51 9.36
C TYR A 23 0.14 -5.54 8.38
N GLU A 24 -1.04 -5.85 7.86
CA GLU A 24 -1.83 -4.98 6.98
C GLU A 24 -2.04 -3.59 7.57
N HIS A 25 -1.66 -2.58 6.78
CA HIS A 25 -1.86 -1.20 7.15
C HIS A 25 -3.37 -0.90 7.18
N PRO A 26 -3.91 -0.26 8.24
CA PRO A 26 -5.33 0.06 8.33
C PRO A 26 -5.89 0.83 7.12
N ALA A 27 -5.11 1.76 6.56
CA ALA A 27 -5.49 2.51 5.36
C ALA A 27 -5.60 1.64 4.09
N ASP A 28 -4.83 0.55 4.00
CA ASP A 28 -4.91 -0.41 2.89
C ASP A 28 -6.22 -1.20 2.97
N ARG A 29 -6.51 -1.78 4.14
CA ARG A 29 -7.80 -2.46 4.41
C ARG A 29 -9.00 -1.58 4.11
N GLY A 30 -8.95 -0.32 4.54
CA GLY A 30 -9.98 0.66 4.25
C GLY A 30 -10.13 0.97 2.77
N ALA A 31 -9.02 1.19 2.07
CA ALA A 31 -9.03 1.44 0.63
C ALA A 31 -9.57 0.22 -0.14
N MET A 32 -9.24 -1.00 0.27
CA MET A 32 -9.78 -2.23 -0.32
C MET A 32 -11.29 -2.39 -0.08
N ALA A 33 -11.76 -2.13 1.14
CA ALA A 33 -13.18 -2.17 1.46
C ALA A 33 -13.95 -1.14 0.64
N GLY A 34 -13.41 0.09 0.52
CA GLY A 34 -13.97 1.15 -0.30
C GLY A 34 -13.99 0.82 -1.79
N LEU A 35 -12.89 0.28 -2.33
CA LEU A 35 -12.79 -0.17 -3.72
C LEU A 35 -13.87 -1.21 -4.02
N ARG A 36 -14.02 -2.24 -3.19
CA ARG A 36 -15.02 -3.32 -3.36
C ARG A 36 -16.47 -2.84 -3.25
N ALA A 37 -16.72 -1.72 -2.58
CA ALA A 37 -18.06 -1.14 -2.46
C ALA A 37 -18.51 -0.38 -3.72
N ILE A 38 -17.60 -0.09 -4.68
CA ILE A 38 -17.93 0.60 -5.92
C ILE A 38 -18.75 -0.32 -6.84
N PRO A 39 -19.98 0.07 -7.22
CA PRO A 39 -20.80 -0.73 -8.14
C PRO A 39 -20.08 -0.95 -9.49
N GLY A 40 -20.03 -2.20 -9.97
CA GLY A 40 -19.47 -2.54 -11.28
C GLY A 40 -17.95 -2.75 -11.31
N VAL A 41 -17.22 -2.48 -10.21
CA VAL A 41 -15.75 -2.61 -10.19
C VAL A 41 -15.30 -4.06 -10.38
N SER A 42 -16.03 -5.02 -9.81
CA SER A 42 -15.70 -6.43 -9.86
C SER A 42 -15.83 -6.99 -11.27
N GLU A 43 -16.84 -6.51 -12.00
CA GLU A 43 -17.12 -6.85 -13.40
C GLU A 43 -16.02 -6.30 -14.31
N VAL A 44 -15.58 -5.05 -14.08
CA VAL A 44 -14.47 -4.44 -14.82
C VAL A 44 -13.16 -5.20 -14.58
N LEU A 45 -12.83 -5.49 -13.32
CA LEU A 45 -11.61 -6.23 -12.98
C LEU A 45 -11.61 -7.64 -13.61
N LYS A 46 -12.74 -8.35 -13.56
CA LYS A 46 -12.91 -9.65 -14.22
C LYS A 46 -12.76 -9.56 -15.74
N ALA A 47 -13.37 -8.56 -16.37
CA ALA A 47 -13.28 -8.34 -17.80
C ALA A 47 -11.82 -8.09 -18.24
N VAL A 48 -11.11 -7.21 -17.52
CA VAL A 48 -9.68 -6.94 -17.78
C VAL A 48 -8.84 -8.19 -17.55
N SER A 49 -9.07 -8.93 -16.47
CA SER A 49 -8.35 -10.18 -16.21
C SER A 49 -8.50 -11.19 -17.35
N GLY A 50 -9.70 -11.34 -17.92
CA GLY A 50 -9.98 -12.28 -19.00
C GLY A 50 -9.39 -11.89 -20.36
N LEU A 51 -9.09 -10.60 -20.58
CA LEU A 51 -8.54 -10.10 -21.84
C LEU A 51 -7.03 -10.38 -22.02
N PHE A 52 -6.32 -10.73 -20.94
CA PHE A 52 -4.86 -10.83 -20.96
C PHE A 52 -4.37 -12.16 -20.39
N SER A 53 -3.51 -12.86 -21.14
CA SER A 53 -2.87 -14.09 -20.64
C SER A 53 -1.62 -13.76 -19.82
N GLU A 54 -1.56 -14.27 -18.60
CA GLU A 54 -0.39 -14.20 -17.70
C GLU A 54 0.88 -14.81 -18.29
N ARG A 55 0.69 -15.74 -19.22
CA ARG A 55 1.78 -16.50 -19.83
C ARG A 55 2.77 -15.57 -20.55
N GLY A 56 2.29 -14.45 -21.10
CA GLY A 56 3.12 -13.49 -21.82
C GLY A 56 4.18 -12.82 -20.94
N GLU A 57 3.78 -12.27 -19.78
CA GLU A 57 4.68 -11.57 -18.86
C GLU A 57 5.76 -12.51 -18.31
N ARG A 58 5.38 -13.74 -17.94
CA ARG A 58 6.33 -14.77 -17.49
C ARG A 58 7.29 -15.22 -18.59
N LEU A 59 6.81 -15.42 -19.81
CA LEU A 59 7.66 -15.78 -20.94
C LEU A 59 8.64 -14.66 -21.27
N LEU A 60 8.21 -13.41 -21.19
CA LEU A 60 9.08 -12.25 -21.38
C LEU A 60 10.16 -12.21 -20.31
N ALA A 61 9.79 -12.28 -19.03
CA ALA A 61 10.77 -12.30 -17.93
C ALA A 61 11.76 -13.47 -18.05
N LEU A 62 11.28 -14.66 -18.44
CA LEU A 62 12.15 -15.81 -18.69
C LEU A 62 13.12 -15.58 -19.86
N ALA A 63 12.71 -14.83 -20.88
CA ALA A 63 13.53 -14.55 -22.05
C ALA A 63 14.48 -13.36 -21.87
N SER A 64 14.13 -12.36 -21.05
CA SER A 64 14.86 -11.09 -20.92
C SER A 64 15.64 -10.92 -19.61
N ALA A 65 15.43 -11.77 -18.61
CA ALA A 65 16.02 -11.64 -17.28
C ALA A 65 16.67 -12.94 -16.78
N ILE A 66 17.57 -12.82 -15.82
CA ILE A 66 18.26 -13.97 -15.21
C ILE A 66 17.41 -14.49 -14.05
N ARG A 67 17.00 -15.75 -14.11
CA ARG A 67 16.28 -16.39 -13.01
C ARG A 67 17.21 -16.61 -11.80
N VAL A 68 16.77 -16.18 -10.63
CA VAL A 68 17.45 -16.41 -9.35
C VAL A 68 17.26 -17.87 -8.92
N GLY A 69 18.35 -18.48 -8.44
CA GLY A 69 18.39 -19.84 -7.91
C GLY A 69 19.75 -20.16 -7.29
N GLU A 70 19.92 -21.38 -6.78
CA GLU A 70 21.17 -21.80 -6.12
C GLU A 70 22.44 -21.61 -6.97
N LYS A 71 22.31 -21.71 -8.30
CA LYS A 71 23.43 -21.55 -9.24
C LYS A 71 23.48 -20.17 -9.92
N GLN A 72 22.48 -19.31 -9.70
CA GLN A 72 22.32 -18.02 -10.37
C GLN A 72 21.85 -17.00 -9.34
N TYR A 73 22.73 -16.07 -8.94
CA TYR A 73 22.51 -15.20 -7.78
C TYR A 73 22.25 -15.97 -6.46
N PRO A 74 23.16 -16.85 -6.01
CA PRO A 74 22.97 -17.68 -4.81
C PRO A 74 22.67 -16.87 -3.55
N LYS A 75 23.30 -15.69 -3.39
CA LYS A 75 23.05 -14.80 -2.25
C LYS A 75 21.61 -14.28 -2.24
N ILE A 76 21.10 -13.83 -3.39
CA ILE A 76 19.71 -13.37 -3.53
C ILE A 76 18.76 -14.54 -3.31
N HIS A 77 19.08 -15.72 -3.84
CA HIS A 77 18.29 -16.93 -3.64
C HIS A 77 18.13 -17.28 -2.17
N GLN A 78 19.21 -17.18 -1.38
CA GLN A 78 19.16 -17.36 0.06
C GLN A 78 18.22 -16.35 0.73
N LEU A 79 18.31 -15.06 0.39
CA LEU A 79 17.39 -14.03 0.92
C LEU A 79 15.93 -14.34 0.57
N VAL A 80 15.66 -14.78 -0.66
CA VAL A 80 14.32 -15.17 -1.13
C VAL A 80 13.76 -16.31 -0.30
N VAL A 81 14.54 -17.37 -0.07
CA VAL A 81 14.12 -18.52 0.74
C VAL A 81 13.90 -18.09 2.19
N GLU A 82 14.81 -17.32 2.78
CA GLU A 82 14.71 -16.85 4.17
C GLU A 82 13.49 -15.94 4.37
N CYS A 83 13.19 -15.03 3.44
CA CYS A 83 12.00 -14.19 3.50
C CYS A 83 10.71 -15.03 3.35
N ALA A 84 10.72 -16.00 2.45
CA ALA A 84 9.58 -16.89 2.26
C ALA A 84 9.30 -17.75 3.50
N GLU A 85 10.34 -18.29 4.13
CA GLU A 85 10.23 -19.00 5.41
C GLU A 85 9.81 -18.09 6.56
N THR A 86 10.25 -16.83 6.56
CA THR A 86 9.90 -15.86 7.60
C THR A 86 8.40 -15.56 7.60
N LEU A 87 7.81 -15.33 6.42
CA LEU A 87 6.38 -15.07 6.26
C LEU A 87 5.54 -16.34 6.04
N ASP A 88 6.18 -17.52 6.11
CA ASP A 88 5.56 -18.83 5.92
C ASP A 88 4.74 -18.91 4.62
N LEU A 89 5.34 -18.55 3.48
CA LEU A 89 4.67 -18.68 2.18
C LEU A 89 4.60 -20.15 1.74
N ASP A 90 3.40 -20.60 1.36
CA ASP A 90 3.17 -21.96 0.86
C ASP A 90 3.95 -22.24 -0.44
N VAL A 91 4.08 -21.22 -1.29
CA VAL A 91 4.80 -21.28 -2.56
C VAL A 91 5.79 -20.13 -2.65
N VAL A 92 7.08 -20.45 -2.80
CA VAL A 92 8.13 -19.45 -3.01
C VAL A 92 8.00 -18.90 -4.43
N PRO A 93 7.76 -17.58 -4.61
CA PRO A 93 7.64 -17.00 -5.94
C PRO A 93 8.97 -17.06 -6.69
N LYS A 94 8.89 -17.20 -8.03
CA LYS A 94 10.08 -17.12 -8.89
C LYS A 94 10.61 -15.68 -8.84
N VAL A 95 11.93 -15.53 -8.76
CA VAL A 95 12.58 -14.22 -8.77
C VAL A 95 13.50 -14.11 -9.98
N TYR A 96 13.50 -12.95 -10.64
CA TYR A 96 14.35 -12.65 -11.78
C TYR A 96 15.12 -11.35 -11.55
N VAL A 97 16.34 -11.26 -12.11
CA VAL A 97 17.12 -10.03 -12.17
C VAL A 97 17.12 -9.53 -13.62
N GLU A 98 16.49 -8.39 -13.86
CA GLU A 98 16.43 -7.71 -15.15
C GLU A 98 17.52 -6.63 -15.24
N ARG A 99 18.14 -6.52 -16.42
CA ARG A 99 19.10 -5.44 -16.70
C ARG A 99 18.37 -4.11 -16.85
N ASN A 100 18.40 -3.30 -15.80
CA ASN A 100 17.84 -1.96 -15.80
C ASN A 100 18.59 -1.11 -14.74
N PRO A 101 19.20 0.04 -15.12
CA PRO A 101 19.94 0.89 -14.19
C PRO A 101 19.04 1.63 -13.20
N VAL A 102 17.73 1.73 -13.47
CA VAL A 102 16.77 2.35 -12.55
C VAL A 102 16.46 1.36 -11.43
N ALA A 103 16.78 1.73 -10.19
CA ALA A 103 16.51 0.89 -9.02
C ALA A 103 15.00 0.67 -8.85
N ASN A 104 14.58 -0.59 -8.94
CA ASN A 104 13.19 -0.98 -8.83
C ASN A 104 13.06 -2.46 -8.46
N ALA A 105 11.95 -2.81 -7.84
CA ALA A 105 11.48 -4.16 -7.66
C ALA A 105 9.97 -4.21 -7.95
N MET A 106 9.49 -5.34 -8.45
CA MET A 106 8.06 -5.50 -8.65
C MET A 106 7.61 -6.96 -8.60
N THR A 107 6.45 -7.15 -7.97
CA THR A 107 5.67 -8.38 -8.05
C THR A 107 4.62 -8.26 -9.15
N VAL A 108 4.58 -9.27 -10.03
CA VAL A 108 3.65 -9.35 -11.17
C VAL A 108 3.03 -10.74 -11.23
N GLY A 109 1.75 -10.82 -11.57
CA GLY A 109 1.00 -12.06 -11.79
C GLY A 109 -0.29 -12.14 -10.95
N ILE A 110 -1.22 -12.97 -11.40
CA ILE A 110 -2.51 -13.25 -10.76
C ILE A 110 -2.49 -14.65 -10.14
N ASP A 111 -2.20 -15.69 -10.92
CA ASP A 111 -2.24 -17.10 -10.48
C ASP A 111 -0.88 -17.59 -9.95
N GLU A 112 0.20 -17.26 -10.67
CA GLU A 112 1.59 -17.56 -10.28
C GLU A 112 2.39 -16.25 -10.21
N PRO A 113 2.31 -15.49 -9.10
CA PRO A 113 3.08 -14.27 -8.98
C PRO A 113 4.59 -14.55 -8.98
N PHE A 114 5.33 -13.65 -9.59
CA PHE A 114 6.79 -13.67 -9.64
C PHE A 114 7.34 -12.27 -9.38
N ILE A 115 8.58 -12.21 -8.92
CA ILE A 115 9.25 -10.98 -8.54
C ILE A 115 10.34 -10.66 -9.57
N VAL A 116 10.44 -9.40 -9.96
CA VAL A 116 11.52 -8.87 -10.81
C VAL A 116 12.30 -7.83 -10.01
N LEU A 117 13.61 -7.99 -9.95
CA LEU A 117 14.55 -7.04 -9.37
C LEU A 117 15.38 -6.41 -10.49
N THR A 118 15.68 -5.12 -10.41
CA THR A 118 16.57 -4.49 -11.40
C THR A 118 18.03 -4.53 -10.97
N THR A 119 18.96 -4.54 -11.92
CA THR A 119 20.39 -4.43 -11.63
C THR A 119 20.73 -3.16 -10.82
N GLY A 120 20.08 -2.03 -11.11
CA GLY A 120 20.29 -0.78 -10.37
C GLY A 120 19.95 -0.89 -8.88
N LEU A 121 18.97 -1.73 -8.53
CA LEU A 121 18.63 -2.00 -7.13
C LEU A 121 19.63 -2.98 -6.49
N VAL A 122 19.89 -4.09 -7.16
CA VAL A 122 20.75 -5.19 -6.65
C VAL A 122 22.19 -4.74 -6.43
N GLU A 123 22.70 -3.85 -7.26
CA GLU A 123 24.08 -3.34 -7.17
C GLU A 123 24.25 -2.29 -6.06
N ALA A 124 23.17 -1.59 -5.70
CA ALA A 124 23.22 -0.45 -4.80
C ALA A 124 22.94 -0.81 -3.33
N LEU A 125 22.11 -1.82 -3.06
CA LEU A 125 21.67 -2.14 -1.71
C LEU A 125 22.61 -3.14 -1.01
N ASP A 126 22.83 -2.90 0.29
CA ASP A 126 23.43 -3.89 1.18
C ASP A 126 22.50 -5.10 1.39
N THR A 127 23.05 -6.19 1.94
CA THR A 127 22.32 -7.46 2.12
C THR A 127 21.01 -7.31 2.88
N GLU A 128 20.98 -6.48 3.93
CA GLU A 128 19.80 -6.29 4.78
C GLU A 128 18.78 -5.35 4.14
N SER A 129 19.26 -4.32 3.44
CA SER A 129 18.40 -3.46 2.62
C SER A 129 17.76 -4.25 1.46
N LEU A 130 18.50 -5.14 0.81
CA LEU A 130 17.96 -6.01 -0.24
C LEU A 130 16.96 -7.03 0.33
N ARG A 131 17.23 -7.58 1.52
CA ARG A 131 16.29 -8.44 2.26
C ARG A 131 14.98 -7.72 2.56
N PHE A 132 15.05 -6.46 2.98
CA PHE A 132 13.86 -5.62 3.19
C PHE A 132 13.04 -5.51 1.89
N VAL A 133 13.69 -5.21 0.75
CA VAL A 133 12.97 -5.10 -0.54
C VAL A 133 12.37 -6.44 -0.98
N ILE A 134 13.11 -7.55 -0.84
CA ILE A 134 12.57 -8.88 -1.16
C ILE A 134 11.37 -9.20 -0.25
N GLY A 135 11.48 -8.92 1.04
CA GLY A 135 10.38 -9.10 1.99
C GLY A 135 9.16 -8.22 1.67
N HIS A 136 9.39 -7.00 1.17
CA HIS A 136 8.34 -6.11 0.69
C HIS A 136 7.58 -6.75 -0.48
N GLU A 137 8.29 -7.27 -1.48
CA GLU A 137 7.67 -7.96 -2.62
C GLU A 137 6.95 -9.26 -2.20
N MET A 138 7.51 -10.00 -1.23
CA MET A 138 6.81 -11.15 -0.62
C MET A 138 5.51 -10.72 0.07
N GLY A 139 5.46 -9.52 0.65
CA GLY A 139 4.24 -8.91 1.17
C GLY A 139 3.16 -8.74 0.10
N HIS A 140 3.53 -8.29 -1.11
CA HIS A 140 2.58 -8.19 -2.22
C HIS A 140 2.03 -9.55 -2.66
N VAL A 141 2.86 -10.60 -2.59
CA VAL A 141 2.43 -11.99 -2.86
C VAL A 141 1.47 -12.47 -1.78
N LEU A 142 1.87 -12.40 -0.51
CA LEU A 142 1.11 -12.96 0.60
C LEU A 142 -0.21 -12.22 0.85
N SER A 143 -0.23 -10.90 0.69
CA SER A 143 -1.45 -10.08 0.82
C SER A 143 -2.33 -10.10 -0.44
N GLY A 144 -1.94 -10.82 -1.50
CA GLY A 144 -2.73 -10.90 -2.74
C GLY A 144 -2.77 -9.59 -3.54
N HIS A 145 -1.87 -8.65 -3.26
CA HIS A 145 -1.81 -7.34 -3.93
C HIS A 145 -1.31 -7.45 -5.37
N ALA A 146 -0.54 -8.50 -5.69
CA ALA A 146 -0.01 -8.77 -7.02
C ALA A 146 -1.10 -8.78 -8.11
N VAL A 147 -2.28 -9.34 -7.81
CA VAL A 147 -3.42 -9.44 -8.73
C VAL A 147 -3.90 -8.04 -9.15
N LEU A 148 -4.26 -7.21 -8.19
CA LEU A 148 -4.82 -5.87 -8.46
C LEU A 148 -3.75 -4.92 -9.02
N ARG A 149 -2.49 -5.05 -8.61
CA ARG A 149 -1.36 -4.34 -9.22
C ARG A 149 -1.22 -4.71 -10.70
N THR A 150 -1.27 -5.99 -11.03
CA THR A 150 -1.18 -6.48 -12.42
C THR A 150 -2.34 -5.95 -13.26
N LEU A 151 -3.56 -5.96 -12.72
CA LEU A 151 -4.72 -5.38 -13.40
C LEU A 151 -4.58 -3.86 -13.59
N LEU A 152 -4.06 -3.13 -12.60
CA LEU A 152 -3.77 -1.70 -12.74
C LEU A 152 -2.76 -1.42 -13.87
N LEU A 153 -1.66 -2.17 -13.94
CA LEU A 153 -0.66 -2.01 -15.02
C LEU A 153 -1.29 -2.25 -16.40
N ARG A 154 -2.14 -3.26 -16.53
CA ARG A 154 -2.87 -3.55 -17.78
C ARG A 154 -3.88 -2.46 -18.13
N LEU A 155 -4.61 -1.92 -17.15
CA LEU A 155 -5.52 -0.79 -17.33
C LEU A 155 -4.79 0.48 -17.80
N LEU A 156 -3.58 0.74 -17.28
CA LEU A 156 -2.75 1.87 -17.71
C LEU A 156 -2.30 1.72 -19.17
N HIS A 157 -1.88 0.52 -19.58
CA HIS A 157 -1.57 0.25 -20.99
C HIS A 157 -2.82 0.41 -21.88
N LEU A 158 -3.97 -0.10 -21.44
CA LEU A 158 -5.23 0.03 -22.18
C LEU A 158 -5.69 1.49 -22.30
N GLN A 159 -5.50 2.29 -21.25
CA GLN A 159 -5.81 3.72 -21.26
C GLN A 159 -5.06 4.44 -22.40
N MET A 160 -3.80 4.08 -22.64
CA MET A 160 -3.02 4.64 -23.75
C MET A 160 -3.60 4.26 -25.12
N THR A 161 -4.26 3.10 -25.23
CA THR A 161 -4.86 2.61 -26.47
C THR A 161 -6.25 3.19 -26.73
N ILE A 162 -7.09 3.38 -25.70
CA ILE A 162 -8.52 3.77 -25.84
C ILE A 162 -8.75 5.26 -25.49
N ALA A 163 -7.68 6.06 -25.37
CA ALA A 163 -7.76 7.49 -24.99
C ALA A 163 -8.67 8.36 -25.89
N PHE A 164 -9.07 7.88 -27.07
CA PHE A 164 -9.90 8.59 -28.05
C PHE A 164 -11.42 8.44 -27.85
N ILE A 165 -11.91 7.62 -26.91
CA ILE A 165 -13.35 7.43 -26.65
C ILE A 165 -13.79 8.20 -25.37
N PRO A 166 -14.55 9.30 -25.47
CA PRO A 166 -14.75 10.24 -24.35
C PRO A 166 -15.48 9.67 -23.11
N ALA A 167 -16.57 8.91 -23.30
CA ALA A 167 -17.39 8.43 -22.19
C ALA A 167 -16.74 7.26 -21.42
N GLY A 168 -16.12 6.32 -22.14
CA GLY A 168 -15.35 5.23 -21.52
C GLY A 168 -14.10 5.72 -20.79
N ALA A 169 -13.49 6.81 -21.27
CA ALA A 169 -12.31 7.40 -20.67
C ALA A 169 -12.54 7.94 -19.25
N LEU A 170 -13.70 8.52 -18.93
CA LEU A 170 -13.95 9.08 -17.59
C LEU A 170 -14.10 8.00 -16.53
N ALA A 171 -14.91 6.97 -16.80
CA ALA A 171 -15.08 5.84 -15.88
C ALA A 171 -13.77 5.07 -15.69
N LEU A 172 -13.03 4.84 -16.77
CA LEU A 172 -11.71 4.21 -16.73
C LEU A 172 -10.70 5.04 -15.90
N ARG A 173 -10.68 6.37 -16.06
CA ARG A 173 -9.82 7.27 -15.26
C ARG A 173 -10.17 7.21 -13.78
N ALA A 174 -11.46 7.19 -13.42
CA ALA A 174 -11.88 7.07 -12.03
C ALA A 174 -11.46 5.73 -11.42
N ALA A 175 -11.61 4.61 -12.15
CA ALA A 175 -11.16 3.30 -11.71
C ALA A 175 -9.64 3.24 -11.52
N ILE A 176 -8.88 3.82 -12.45
CA ILE A 176 -7.42 3.92 -12.36
C ILE A 176 -7.00 4.77 -11.17
N ALA A 177 -7.65 5.92 -10.93
CA ALA A 177 -7.37 6.76 -9.77
C ALA A 177 -7.64 6.03 -8.44
N ALA A 178 -8.76 5.32 -8.34
CA ALA A 178 -9.10 4.52 -7.15
C ALA A 178 -8.09 3.38 -6.92
N LEU A 179 -7.71 2.65 -7.97
CA LEU A 179 -6.70 1.60 -7.89
C LEU A 179 -5.31 2.15 -7.54
N ARG A 180 -4.93 3.33 -8.04
CA ARG A 180 -3.67 4.00 -7.67
C ARG A 180 -3.66 4.45 -6.21
N GLU A 181 -4.77 4.99 -5.71
CA GLU A 181 -4.92 5.33 -4.29
C GLU A 181 -4.78 4.07 -3.43
N TRP A 182 -5.53 3.02 -3.75
CA TRP A 182 -5.41 1.75 -3.05
C TRP A 182 -3.97 1.22 -3.09
N PHE A 183 -3.35 1.18 -4.26
CA PHE A 183 -2.01 0.65 -4.43
C PHE A 183 -0.97 1.42 -3.58
N ARG A 184 -1.12 2.74 -3.45
CA ARG A 184 -0.28 3.54 -2.54
C ARG A 184 -0.43 3.16 -1.07
N LYS A 185 -1.58 2.63 -0.65
CA LYS A 185 -1.79 2.14 0.72
C LYS A 185 -1.27 0.71 0.89
N ALA A 186 -1.42 -0.13 -0.13
CA ALA A 186 -0.82 -1.46 -0.20
C ALA A 186 0.71 -1.41 0.00
N GLU A 187 1.38 -0.36 -0.49
CA GLU A 187 2.82 -0.16 -0.25
C GLU A 187 3.19 -0.07 1.24
N LEU A 188 2.35 0.55 2.07
CA LEU A 188 2.59 0.66 3.51
C LEU A 188 2.46 -0.71 4.21
N THR A 189 1.53 -1.55 3.75
CA THR A 189 1.42 -2.95 4.19
C THR A 189 2.68 -3.71 3.82
N CYS A 190 3.17 -3.56 2.59
CA CYS A 190 4.35 -4.27 2.12
C CYS A 190 5.64 -3.75 2.76
N ASP A 191 5.73 -2.48 3.15
CA ASP A 191 6.84 -1.98 3.98
C ASP A 191 6.92 -2.69 5.34
N ARG A 192 5.78 -2.94 5.96
CA ARG A 192 5.72 -3.71 7.21
C ARG A 192 6.16 -5.16 7.00
N ALA A 193 5.71 -5.81 5.91
CA ALA A 193 6.18 -7.15 5.54
C ALA A 193 7.69 -7.19 5.28
N GLY A 194 8.23 -6.19 4.58
CA GLY A 194 9.66 -6.02 4.36
C GLY A 194 10.42 -5.91 5.67
N LEU A 195 9.91 -5.13 6.63
CA LEU A 195 10.52 -5.01 7.95
C LEU A 195 10.43 -6.29 8.78
N LEU A 196 9.35 -7.07 8.66
CA LEU A 196 9.25 -8.39 9.31
C LEU A 196 10.27 -9.40 8.79
N CYS A 197 10.56 -9.35 7.48
CA CYS A 197 11.62 -10.16 6.86
C CYS A 197 13.02 -9.68 7.24
N ALA A 198 13.25 -8.37 7.28
CA ALA A 198 14.56 -7.80 7.59
C ALA A 198 14.90 -7.89 9.08
N GLN A 199 13.92 -7.55 9.94
CA GLN A 199 14.04 -7.35 11.39
C GLN A 199 15.11 -6.31 11.76
N ASP A 200 15.41 -5.41 10.82
CA ASP A 200 16.36 -4.30 10.96
C ASP A 200 15.70 -2.99 10.48
N PRO A 201 15.15 -2.17 11.39
CA PRO A 201 14.59 -0.87 11.05
C PRO A 201 15.59 0.07 10.36
N ALA A 202 16.89 -0.04 10.69
CA ALA A 202 17.91 0.80 10.07
C ALA A 202 18.11 0.42 8.59
N ALA A 203 18.11 -0.88 8.25
CA ALA A 203 18.16 -1.33 6.85
C ALA A 203 16.95 -0.87 6.04
N ALA A 204 15.77 -0.95 6.63
CA ALA A 204 14.55 -0.45 6.00
C ALA A 204 14.65 1.06 5.72
N LEU A 205 15.13 1.86 6.69
CA LEU A 205 15.33 3.31 6.50
C LEU A 205 16.41 3.62 5.45
N ARG A 206 17.55 2.91 5.46
CA ARG A 206 18.60 3.06 4.43
C ARG A 206 18.05 2.85 3.02
N THR A 207 17.17 1.84 2.85
CA THR A 207 16.51 1.59 1.57
C THR A 207 15.69 2.80 1.11
N HIS A 208 14.91 3.41 2.00
CA HIS A 208 14.10 4.58 1.65
C HIS A 208 14.94 5.82 1.37
N VAL A 209 16.01 6.03 2.14
CA VAL A 209 16.99 7.10 1.87
C VAL A 209 17.59 6.93 0.48
N TYR A 210 17.98 5.70 0.11
CA TYR A 210 18.50 5.41 -1.22
C TYR A 210 17.47 5.70 -2.32
N LEU A 211 16.21 5.28 -2.14
CA LEU A 211 15.12 5.57 -3.09
C LEU A 211 14.81 7.07 -3.21
N ALA A 212 15.12 7.86 -2.18
CA ALA A 212 15.03 9.32 -2.21
C ALA A 212 16.26 10.00 -2.86
N GLY A 213 17.31 9.24 -3.22
CA GLY A 213 18.52 9.73 -3.85
C GLY A 213 19.77 9.72 -2.96
N GLY A 214 19.69 9.21 -1.73
CA GLY A 214 20.84 9.11 -0.82
C GLY A 214 21.77 7.97 -1.21
N THR A 215 22.82 8.28 -1.99
CA THR A 215 23.80 7.30 -2.48
C THR A 215 24.99 7.10 -1.53
N ASP A 216 25.31 8.09 -0.69
CA ASP A 216 26.34 8.01 0.34
C ASP A 216 25.74 8.31 1.71
N LEU A 217 25.49 7.25 2.49
CA LEU A 217 24.87 7.35 3.81
C LEU A 217 25.74 8.07 4.85
N THR A 218 27.05 8.24 4.61
CA THR A 218 27.91 9.01 5.51
C THR A 218 27.61 10.51 5.46
N GLN A 219 26.96 10.96 4.39
CA GLN A 219 26.57 12.36 4.17
C GLN A 219 25.08 12.61 4.50
N ILE A 220 24.32 11.58 4.89
CA ILE A 220 22.88 11.70 5.12
C ILE A 220 22.55 11.51 6.60
N ASP A 221 21.97 12.53 7.21
CA ASP A 221 21.40 12.46 8.55
C ASP A 221 19.96 11.92 8.50
N ILE A 222 19.75 10.70 9.00
CA ILE A 222 18.44 10.02 8.99
C ILE A 222 17.37 10.82 9.75
N PRO A 223 17.62 11.37 10.96
CA PRO A 223 16.67 12.25 11.63
C PRO A 223 16.23 13.45 10.78
N SER A 224 17.15 14.11 10.09
CA SER A 224 16.84 15.22 9.17
C SER A 224 16.01 14.75 7.97
N PHE A 225 16.31 13.58 7.41
CA PHE A 225 15.48 12.98 6.37
C PHE A 225 14.05 12.70 6.87
N LEU A 226 13.88 12.17 8.08
CA LEU A 226 12.55 11.95 8.68
C LEU A 226 11.83 13.25 9.02
N GLN A 227 12.56 14.33 9.33
CA GLN A 227 11.98 15.66 9.57
C GLN A 227 11.34 16.22 8.29
N GLN A 228 11.90 15.94 7.11
CA GLN A 228 11.28 16.30 5.82
C GLN A 228 9.88 15.68 5.65
N ALA A 229 9.62 14.52 6.24
CA ALA A 229 8.27 13.94 6.21
C ALA A 229 7.26 14.80 6.97
N LYS A 230 7.65 15.36 8.11
CA LYS A 230 6.79 16.26 8.89
C LYS A 230 6.56 17.57 8.17
N GLU A 231 7.61 18.16 7.59
CA GLU A 231 7.48 19.36 6.75
C GLU A 231 6.55 19.12 5.56
N TYR A 232 6.63 17.92 4.95
CA TYR A 232 5.72 17.51 3.90
C TYR A 232 4.28 17.32 4.39
N GLU A 233 4.05 16.90 5.64
CA GLU A 233 2.71 16.76 6.23
C GLU A 233 2.12 18.13 6.66
N GLU A 234 2.95 19.04 7.16
CA GLU A 234 2.61 20.36 7.74
C GLU A 234 2.57 21.49 6.70
N VAL A 235 1.88 21.28 5.57
CA VAL A 235 1.75 22.33 4.55
C VAL A 235 0.52 23.20 4.81
N ASP A 236 0.74 24.51 4.87
CA ASP A 236 -0.28 25.50 5.24
C ASP A 236 -1.15 26.01 4.07
N ASP A 237 -0.73 25.84 2.81
CA ASP A 237 -1.49 26.31 1.63
C ASP A 237 -2.28 25.18 0.94
N ILE A 238 -3.54 25.49 0.60
CA ILE A 238 -4.45 24.68 -0.21
C ILE A 238 -3.86 24.42 -1.60
N ARG A 239 -3.18 25.41 -2.19
CA ARG A 239 -2.55 25.27 -3.51
C ARG A 239 -1.47 24.20 -3.49
N ASP A 240 -0.65 24.19 -2.44
CA ASP A 240 0.39 23.20 -2.24
C ASP A 240 -0.21 21.80 -2.01
N SER A 241 -1.34 21.73 -1.33
CA SER A 241 -2.09 20.48 -1.12
C SER A 241 -2.66 19.93 -2.44
N ILE A 242 -3.12 20.79 -3.35
CA ILE A 242 -3.51 20.42 -4.72
C ILE A 242 -2.28 19.99 -5.54
N HIS A 243 -1.14 20.66 -5.36
CA HIS A 243 0.12 20.26 -6.01
C HIS A 243 0.60 18.89 -5.53
N LYS A 244 0.48 18.57 -4.25
CA LYS A 244 0.72 17.22 -3.72
C LYS A 244 -0.18 16.20 -4.40
N LEU A 245 -1.49 16.45 -4.45
CA LEU A 245 -2.44 15.54 -5.07
C LEU A 245 -2.10 15.23 -6.54
N ARG A 246 -1.78 16.25 -7.33
CA ARG A 246 -1.36 16.09 -8.74
C ARG A 246 -0.04 15.36 -8.89
N SER A 247 0.93 15.64 -8.02
CA SER A 247 2.26 15.03 -8.09
C SER A 247 2.20 13.53 -7.78
N VAL A 248 1.32 13.16 -6.85
CA VAL A 248 1.11 11.77 -6.43
C VAL A 248 0.30 10.97 -7.45
N GLU A 249 -0.55 11.62 -8.26
CA GLU A 249 -1.45 10.96 -9.22
C GLU A 249 -0.71 10.08 -10.24
N GLY A 250 0.53 10.43 -10.62
CA GLY A 250 1.34 9.69 -11.59
C GLY A 250 2.36 8.70 -11.02
N MET A 251 2.53 8.64 -9.69
CA MET A 251 3.59 7.84 -9.07
C MET A 251 3.18 6.39 -8.88
N SER A 252 4.11 5.46 -9.11
CA SER A 252 3.91 4.03 -8.85
C SER A 252 3.95 3.68 -7.37
N HIS A 253 4.65 4.48 -6.55
CA HIS A 253 4.81 4.29 -5.11
C HIS A 253 4.65 5.64 -4.38
N PRO A 254 4.22 5.68 -3.11
CA PRO A 254 4.27 6.90 -2.31
C PRO A 254 5.70 7.42 -2.17
N PHE A 255 5.86 8.71 -1.84
CA PHE A 255 7.18 9.30 -1.59
C PHE A 255 7.96 8.51 -0.53
N ALA A 256 9.23 8.23 -0.82
CA ALA A 256 10.09 7.42 0.05
C ALA A 256 10.19 8.01 1.48
N VAL A 257 10.23 9.33 1.61
CA VAL A 257 10.31 10.00 2.92
C VAL A 257 9.05 9.79 3.78
N VAL A 258 7.86 9.78 3.16
CA VAL A 258 6.59 9.52 3.84
C VAL A 258 6.52 8.07 4.30
N ARG A 259 6.90 7.13 3.43
CA ARG A 259 6.96 5.70 3.77
C ARG A 259 7.95 5.42 4.89
N ALA A 260 9.13 6.04 4.84
CA ALA A 260 10.14 5.92 5.89
C ALA A 260 9.61 6.37 7.26
N ALA A 261 8.92 7.52 7.31
CA ALA A 261 8.33 8.02 8.55
C ALA A 261 7.21 7.10 9.07
N GLN A 262 6.33 6.62 8.21
CA GLN A 262 5.26 5.68 8.57
C GLN A 262 5.83 4.34 9.09
N LEU A 263 6.84 3.80 8.40
CA LEU A 263 7.49 2.57 8.81
C LEU A 263 8.24 2.74 10.14
N GLN A 264 8.92 3.87 10.34
CA GLN A 264 9.58 4.17 11.62
C GLN A 264 8.58 4.28 12.78
N LYS A 265 7.42 4.92 12.56
CA LYS A 265 6.33 4.96 13.55
C LYS A 265 5.87 3.54 13.91
N TRP A 266 5.71 2.67 12.92
CA TRP A 266 5.31 1.28 13.16
C TRP A 266 6.40 0.45 13.84
N ALA A 267 7.67 0.60 13.44
CA ALA A 267 8.80 -0.08 14.07
C ALA A 267 8.96 0.25 15.56
N ALA A 268 8.56 1.46 15.98
CA ALA A 268 8.56 1.86 17.39
C ALA A 268 7.32 1.40 18.18
N SER A 269 6.28 0.91 17.49
CA SER A 269 4.99 0.57 18.09
C SER A 269 5.03 -0.70 18.95
N GLU A 270 4.00 -0.88 19.77
CA GLU A 270 3.76 -2.14 20.49
C GLU A 270 3.31 -3.26 19.55
N GLU A 271 2.59 -2.93 18.47
CA GLU A 271 2.12 -3.88 17.47
C GLU A 271 3.29 -4.66 16.84
N TYR A 272 4.32 -3.95 16.37
CA TYR A 272 5.53 -4.58 15.82
C TYR A 272 6.23 -5.49 16.84
N ARG A 273 6.37 -5.00 18.08
CA ARG A 273 6.99 -5.77 19.17
C ARG A 273 6.17 -7.02 19.53
N ALA A 274 4.84 -6.94 19.52
CA ALA A 274 3.96 -8.06 19.77
C ALA A 274 4.11 -9.15 18.69
N ILE A 275 4.20 -8.76 17.42
CA ILE A 275 4.42 -9.70 16.31
C ILE A 275 5.76 -10.43 16.48
N LEU A 276 6.85 -9.69 16.76
CA LEU A 276 8.17 -10.27 17.02
C LEU A 276 8.17 -11.21 18.24
N ALA A 277 7.32 -10.94 19.24
CA ALA A 277 7.15 -11.79 20.41
C ALA A 277 6.24 -13.02 20.17
N GLY A 278 5.73 -13.21 18.96
CA GLY A 278 4.88 -14.36 18.61
C GLY A 278 3.37 -14.11 18.74
N THR A 279 2.96 -12.87 19.03
CA THR A 279 1.55 -12.48 19.19
C THR A 279 1.07 -11.76 17.94
N TYR A 280 0.44 -12.51 17.05
CA TYR A 280 -0.06 -12.01 15.76
C TYR A 280 -1.25 -12.85 15.26
N ALA A 281 -2.05 -12.27 14.36
CA ALA A 281 -3.13 -12.96 13.70
C ALA A 281 -2.60 -14.07 12.79
N ARG A 282 -3.19 -15.26 12.88
CA ARG A 282 -2.83 -16.42 12.06
C ARG A 282 -3.88 -16.67 10.99
N ARG A 283 -3.48 -17.26 9.86
CA ARG A 283 -4.37 -17.60 8.73
C ARG A 283 -5.48 -18.57 9.13
N ASP A 284 -5.24 -19.37 10.17
CA ASP A 284 -6.24 -20.32 10.70
C ASP A 284 -7.40 -19.60 11.42
N ASP A 285 -7.20 -18.36 11.86
CA ASP A 285 -8.18 -17.54 12.57
C ASP A 285 -8.95 -16.59 11.63
N ASP A 286 -8.66 -16.60 10.33
CA ASP A 286 -9.26 -15.69 9.34
C ASP A 286 -10.72 -16.10 9.04
N ASN A 287 -11.68 -15.44 9.70
CA ASN A 287 -13.11 -15.65 9.43
C ASN A 287 -13.66 -14.61 8.41
N PRO A 288 -14.14 -15.03 7.22
CA PRO A 288 -14.59 -14.11 6.16
C PRO A 288 -15.77 -13.20 6.55
N SER A 289 -16.65 -13.64 7.45
CA SER A 289 -17.91 -12.93 7.74
C SER A 289 -17.78 -11.80 8.76
N SER A 290 -16.82 -11.88 9.70
CA SER A 290 -16.53 -10.78 10.65
C SER A 290 -15.59 -9.72 10.07
N ALA A 291 -14.84 -10.09 9.02
CA ALA A 291 -13.78 -9.26 8.44
C ALA A 291 -14.28 -7.91 7.91
N PHE A 292 -15.43 -7.85 7.22
CA PHE A 292 -15.86 -6.63 6.54
C PHE A 292 -16.22 -5.48 7.49
N THR A 293 -17.02 -5.73 8.52
CA THR A 293 -17.42 -4.70 9.49
C THR A 293 -16.24 -4.23 10.34
N ASP A 294 -15.34 -5.15 10.69
CA ASP A 294 -14.14 -4.82 11.45
C ASP A 294 -13.15 -4.03 10.60
N ASP A 295 -12.98 -4.37 9.32
CA ASP A 295 -12.11 -3.64 8.39
C ASP A 295 -12.62 -2.21 8.17
N LEU A 296 -13.95 -2.02 8.01
CA LEU A 296 -14.55 -0.68 7.96
C LEU A 296 -14.33 0.10 9.26
N ARG A 297 -14.48 -0.53 10.43
CA ARG A 297 -14.26 0.12 11.73
C ARG A 297 -12.80 0.51 11.92
N THR A 298 -11.86 -0.37 11.61
CA THR A 298 -10.41 -0.09 11.72
C THR A 298 -9.98 0.97 10.71
N ALA A 299 -10.52 0.95 9.49
CA ALA A 299 -10.31 1.98 8.50
C ALA A 299 -10.84 3.34 8.97
N ALA A 300 -12.06 3.38 9.51
CA ALA A 300 -12.63 4.60 10.06
C ALA A 300 -11.81 5.16 11.23
N LYS A 301 -11.29 4.29 12.11
CA LYS A 301 -10.38 4.70 13.18
C LYS A 301 -9.08 5.27 12.61
N SER A 302 -8.43 4.58 11.67
CA SER A 302 -7.20 5.08 11.04
C SER A 302 -7.41 6.39 10.30
N TYR A 303 -8.54 6.55 9.61
CA TYR A 303 -8.90 7.80 8.95
C TYR A 303 -9.11 8.91 9.97
N LYS A 304 -9.80 8.64 11.08
CA LYS A 304 -9.98 9.58 12.19
C LYS A 304 -8.65 9.97 12.84
N ASP A 305 -7.74 9.01 13.06
CA ASP A 305 -6.43 9.27 13.64
C ASP A 305 -5.57 10.10 12.67
N SER A 306 -5.52 9.72 11.38
CA SER A 306 -4.87 10.53 10.33
C SER A 306 -5.49 11.92 10.20
N PHE A 307 -6.79 12.05 10.38
CA PHE A 307 -7.49 13.33 10.36
C PHE A 307 -7.13 14.21 11.55
N ASN A 308 -7.06 13.65 12.76
CA ASN A 308 -6.67 14.38 13.96
C ASN A 308 -5.19 14.80 13.94
N GLU A 309 -4.34 14.01 13.29
CA GLU A 309 -2.91 14.29 13.12
C GLU A 309 -2.62 15.21 11.92
N SER A 310 -3.55 15.37 10.97
CA SER A 310 -3.32 16.14 9.75
C SER A 310 -3.59 17.64 9.94
N SER A 311 -2.59 18.45 9.60
CA SER A 311 -2.71 19.91 9.55
C SER A 311 -3.23 20.44 8.21
N ASP A 312 -3.46 19.56 7.22
CA ASP A 312 -3.65 19.91 5.81
C ASP A 312 -4.95 20.72 5.56
N PRO A 313 -4.87 21.88 4.88
CA PRO A 313 -5.99 22.78 4.62
C PRO A 313 -7.15 22.16 3.81
N LEU A 314 -6.90 21.19 2.93
CA LEU A 314 -7.96 20.55 2.14
C LEU A 314 -8.93 19.78 3.04
N PHE A 315 -8.44 19.19 4.13
CA PHE A 315 -9.29 18.52 5.11
C PHE A 315 -10.16 19.51 5.89
N LYS A 316 -9.66 20.72 6.17
CA LYS A 316 -10.43 21.79 6.82
C LYS A 316 -11.57 22.30 5.93
N ILE A 317 -11.36 22.40 4.61
CA ILE A 317 -12.41 22.78 3.65
C ILE A 317 -13.47 21.69 3.54
N LEU A 318 -13.08 20.41 3.53
CA LEU A 318 -14.03 19.30 3.46
C LEU A 318 -15.01 19.34 4.65
N ASN A 319 -14.53 19.71 5.85
CA ASN A 319 -15.39 19.97 7.02
C ASN A 319 -16.31 21.17 6.79
N GLY A 320 -15.77 22.30 6.31
CA GLY A 320 -16.58 23.50 6.06
C GLY A 320 -17.70 23.28 5.02
N VAL A 321 -17.45 22.43 4.02
CA VAL A 321 -18.47 22.03 3.03
C VAL A 321 -19.43 20.99 3.62
N GLY A 322 -18.93 20.02 4.38
CA GLY A 322 -19.75 19.00 5.07
C GLY A 322 -20.72 19.60 6.09
N ASP A 323 -20.25 20.53 6.91
CA ASP A 323 -21.04 21.26 7.89
C ASP A 323 -22.07 22.17 7.20
N ALA A 324 -21.68 22.85 6.12
CA ALA A 324 -22.62 23.66 5.33
C ALA A 324 -23.71 22.82 4.63
N MET A 325 -23.37 21.62 4.16
CA MET A 325 -24.35 20.69 3.57
C MET A 325 -25.24 20.03 4.62
N SER A 326 -24.70 19.70 5.80
CA SER A 326 -25.45 19.21 6.96
C SER A 326 -26.43 20.26 7.47
N ASP A 327 -26.01 21.52 7.59
CA ASP A 327 -26.86 22.65 7.98
C ASP A 327 -27.93 22.95 6.92
N ALA A 328 -27.62 22.83 5.64
CA ALA A 328 -28.59 22.96 4.56
C ALA A 328 -29.63 21.83 4.61
N ALA A 329 -29.20 20.58 4.84
CA ALA A 329 -30.09 19.44 4.99
C ALA A 329 -30.97 19.55 6.26
N GLY A 330 -30.41 20.02 7.39
CA GLY A 330 -31.15 20.29 8.62
C GLY A 330 -32.18 21.42 8.50
N LYS A 331 -31.88 22.46 7.71
CA LYS A 331 -32.84 23.52 7.35
C LYS A 331 -33.96 23.04 6.43
N VAL A 332 -33.68 22.08 5.55
CA VAL A 332 -34.71 21.45 4.70
C VAL A 332 -35.59 20.52 5.54
N PHE A 333 -35.01 19.69 6.41
CA PHE A 333 -35.76 18.78 7.29
C PHE A 333 -36.64 19.52 8.31
N SER A 334 -36.15 20.61 8.92
CA SER A 334 -36.96 21.43 9.83
C SER A 334 -38.12 22.15 9.14
N LYS A 335 -38.02 22.42 7.82
CA LYS A 335 -39.12 22.94 7.00
C LYS A 335 -40.20 21.89 6.67
N PHE A 336 -39.86 20.60 6.66
CA PHE A 336 -40.83 19.51 6.45
C PHE A 336 -41.40 18.94 7.76
N GLY A 337 -40.74 19.15 8.90
CA GLY A 337 -41.16 18.65 10.21
C GLY A 337 -42.19 19.51 10.96
N ASN A 338 -42.43 20.76 10.55
CA ASN A 338 -43.36 21.66 11.24
C ASN A 338 -44.73 21.69 10.53
N ARG A 339 -45.53 20.65 10.75
CA ARG A 339 -46.97 20.65 10.44
C ARG A 339 -47.69 21.08 11.72
N PRO A 340 -48.51 22.14 11.72
CA PRO A 340 -49.20 22.56 12.95
C PRO A 340 -50.29 21.55 13.30
N ASP A 341 -50.22 21.00 14.51
CA ASP A 341 -51.28 20.19 15.10
C ASP A 341 -52.57 21.02 15.19
N SER A 342 -53.59 20.58 14.46
CA SER A 342 -54.96 21.05 14.61
C SER A 342 -55.56 20.46 15.88
N ASN A 343 -55.48 21.17 17.00
CA ASN A 343 -56.27 20.85 18.18
C ASN A 343 -57.60 21.62 18.13
N GLY A 344 -58.67 20.87 17.86
CA GLY A 344 -60.03 21.34 18.01
C GLY A 344 -60.36 21.63 19.46
N ASN A 345 -61.07 22.73 19.71
CA ASN A 345 -61.85 22.87 20.92
C ASN A 345 -63.23 23.40 20.53
N THR A 346 -64.20 22.50 20.60
CA THR A 346 -65.63 22.79 20.63
C THR A 346 -65.95 23.53 21.92
N THR A 347 -66.48 24.74 21.80
CA THR A 347 -67.30 25.37 22.85
C THR A 347 -68.58 25.86 22.21
N THR A 348 -69.65 25.20 22.63
CA THR A 348 -71.06 25.62 22.58
C THR A 348 -71.22 27.05 23.12
N ASP A 349 -72.04 27.87 22.46
CA ASP A 349 -73.15 28.54 23.16
C ASP A 349 -74.13 29.21 22.18
N SER A 350 -75.41 28.92 22.45
CA SER A 350 -76.67 29.64 22.17
C SER A 350 -77.14 29.82 20.72
#